data_AF-A0A7W1GVV2-F1
#
_entry.id   AF-A0A7W1GVV2-F1
#
_cell.length_a   1.000
_cell.length_b   1.000
_cell.length_c   1.000
_cell.angle_alpha   90.00
_cell.angle_beta   90.00
_cell.angle_gamma   90.00
#
_symmetry.space_group_name_H-M   'P 1'
#
loop_
_entity.id
_entity.type
_entity.pdbx_description
1 polymer ?
#
loop_
_entity_poly.entity_id
_entity_poly.type
_entity_poly.pdbx_seq_one_letter_code
_entity_poly.pdbx_strand_id
1 'polypeptide(L)'
;MDELLPRAIKPDRIKASLPLMLHQWSIQTLAQSESYSEISGEMDETSFAEKAEKTLSFEERVERSAEKSQPFGPEIAKENLQLYIAKLTEWQKDYPLMLKELRHQVKRYNDIETIQEKLTRGYQSILQRILQEAINLIGEPPCSYGWFGVGSYSRGEILPYSDVEYLFLFQDESITARQYFNVLNQIISLQIRCVNEYSGFHPDQYPEVTEIDTGEEKLTLPKTLEEIAEGIITHCRSGLGGNYTQVLSALQGRYIAGDESLWAVYENLIHEKIHSTFIQEQSDPLETRTPFKYTTLSEACRDILFIIVEGFEKTWQ
;
A
#
# COMPACT_ATOMS: atom_id res chain seq x y z
N MET A 1 29.84 10.64 -18.46
CA MET A 1 28.68 10.92 -17.59
C MET A 1 28.46 9.71 -16.68
N ASP A 2 29.53 9.25 -16.03
CA ASP A 2 29.51 8.25 -14.98
C ASP A 2 29.83 9.02 -13.70
N GLU A 3 28.85 9.16 -12.79
CA GLU A 3 28.96 9.55 -11.37
C GLU A 3 27.73 10.34 -10.92
N LEU A 4 26.57 9.70 -10.92
CA LEU A 4 25.46 10.05 -10.02
C LEU A 4 24.76 8.74 -9.62
N LEU A 5 25.48 7.87 -8.91
CA LEU A 5 24.85 6.75 -8.20
C LEU A 5 24.24 7.31 -6.90
N PRO A 6 22.91 7.17 -6.70
CA PRO A 6 22.28 7.61 -5.47
C PRO A 6 22.79 6.80 -4.27
N ARG A 7 22.87 7.44 -3.10
CA ARG A 7 23.24 6.78 -1.84
C ARG A 7 22.22 5.69 -1.52
N ALA A 8 22.67 4.44 -1.51
CA ALA A 8 21.89 3.28 -1.06
C ALA A 8 21.27 3.53 0.32
N ILE A 9 20.05 3.04 0.54
CA ILE A 9 19.46 2.99 1.87
C ILE A 9 20.35 2.07 2.70
N LYS A 10 20.86 2.57 3.83
CA LYS A 10 21.65 1.73 4.74
C LYS A 10 20.79 0.52 5.14
N PRO A 11 21.26 -0.72 4.93
CA PRO A 11 20.52 -1.96 5.24
C PRO A 11 19.92 -1.96 6.65
N ASP A 12 20.54 -1.25 7.58
CA ASP A 12 20.16 -1.13 8.99
C ASP A 12 18.78 -0.46 9.22
N ARG A 13 18.30 0.37 8.29
CA ARG A 13 16.97 1.03 8.42
C ARG A 13 15.81 0.10 8.07
N ILE A 14 16.01 -0.82 7.13
CA ILE A 14 15.00 -1.82 6.72
C ILE A 14 14.89 -2.92 7.78
N LYS A 15 16.03 -3.27 8.39
CA LYS A 15 16.12 -4.26 9.48
C LYS A 15 15.38 -3.80 10.74
N ALA A 16 15.34 -2.51 11.05
CA ALA A 16 14.75 -1.98 12.28
C ALA A 16 13.20 -2.01 12.33
N SER A 17 12.51 -2.05 11.19
CA SER A 17 11.04 -2.08 11.12
C SER A 17 10.44 -3.48 11.22
N LEU A 18 11.24 -4.52 10.93
CA LEU A 18 10.80 -5.92 10.90
C LEU A 18 10.19 -6.42 12.23
N PRO A 19 10.74 -6.12 13.42
CA PRO A 19 10.20 -6.64 14.69
C PRO A 19 8.81 -6.11 15.04
N LEU A 20 8.50 -4.85 14.69
CA LEU A 20 7.18 -4.26 14.94
C LEU A 20 6.11 -4.88 14.03
N MET A 21 6.48 -5.16 12.76
CA MET A 21 5.61 -5.81 11.79
C MET A 21 5.35 -7.28 12.15
N LEU A 22 6.37 -7.98 12.66
CA LEU A 22 6.28 -9.39 13.11
C LEU A 22 5.46 -9.55 14.40
N HIS A 23 5.51 -8.57 15.31
CA HIS A 23 4.67 -8.54 16.52
C HIS A 23 3.17 -8.38 16.21
N GLN A 24 2.83 -7.59 15.20
CA GLN A 24 1.43 -7.41 14.80
C GLN A 24 0.85 -8.66 14.13
N TRP A 25 1.67 -9.41 13.38
CA TRP A 25 1.25 -10.64 12.69
C TRP A 25 1.05 -11.83 13.64
N SER A 26 1.92 -12.02 14.65
CA SER A 26 1.80 -13.14 15.60
C SER A 26 0.55 -13.05 16.48
N ILE A 27 0.10 -11.84 16.82
CA ILE A 27 -1.16 -11.61 17.55
C ILE A 27 -2.37 -12.06 16.72
N GLN A 28 -2.32 -11.93 15.39
CA GLN A 28 -3.45 -12.17 14.49
C GLN A 28 -3.65 -13.64 14.12
N THR A 29 -2.58 -14.44 14.04
CA THR A 29 -2.69 -15.89 13.79
C THR A 29 -3.31 -16.63 14.98
N LEU A 30 -3.19 -16.11 16.21
CA LEU A 30 -3.79 -16.69 17.42
C LEU A 30 -5.27 -16.35 17.63
N ALA A 31 -5.70 -15.18 17.16
CA ALA A 31 -7.11 -14.79 17.24
C ALA A 31 -8.03 -15.71 16.40
N GLN A 32 -7.47 -16.47 15.46
CA GLN A 32 -8.20 -17.50 14.70
C GLN A 32 -8.24 -18.87 15.39
N SER A 33 -7.50 -19.09 16.49
CA SER A 33 -7.38 -20.40 17.14
C SER A 33 -7.92 -20.49 18.57
N GLU A 34 -8.22 -19.41 19.28
CA GLU A 34 -8.63 -19.51 20.69
C GLU A 34 -9.82 -18.61 21.09
N SER A 35 -10.89 -19.27 21.54
CA SER A 35 -11.94 -18.70 22.38
C SER A 35 -11.41 -18.41 23.79
N TYR A 36 -11.77 -17.25 24.35
CA TYR A 36 -11.58 -16.78 25.73
C TYR A 36 -11.15 -17.81 26.80
N SER A 37 -10.10 -17.49 27.55
CA SER A 37 -10.12 -17.53 29.02
C SER A 37 -9.04 -16.63 29.64
N GLU A 38 -9.45 -15.91 30.68
CA GLU A 38 -8.72 -14.96 31.53
C GLU A 38 -7.38 -15.47 32.07
N ILE A 39 -6.46 -14.55 32.42
CA ILE A 39 -5.82 -14.49 33.76
C ILE A 39 -5.13 -13.13 33.95
N SER A 40 -5.47 -12.51 35.08
CA SER A 40 -4.90 -11.34 35.74
C SER A 40 -3.49 -11.56 36.32
N GLY A 41 -2.64 -10.53 36.36
CA GLY A 41 -1.42 -10.55 37.20
C GLY A 41 -0.64 -9.24 37.18
N GLU A 42 -0.38 -8.71 38.37
CA GLU A 42 0.15 -7.37 38.71
C GLU A 42 1.55 -7.01 38.17
N MET A 43 1.74 -5.71 37.91
CA MET A 43 3.04 -5.06 37.68
C MET A 43 3.81 -4.88 39.00
N ASP A 44 5.13 -5.10 38.96
CA ASP A 44 6.05 -4.56 39.97
C ASP A 44 7.12 -3.69 39.30
N GLU A 45 7.28 -2.48 39.84
CA GLU A 45 8.21 -1.45 39.42
C GLU A 45 9.53 -1.65 40.15
N THR A 46 10.65 -1.86 39.46
CA THR A 46 11.94 -1.37 39.98
C THR A 46 13.00 -1.15 38.90
N SER A 47 13.66 0.01 39.08
CA SER A 47 15.08 0.26 38.80
C SER A 47 15.47 0.77 37.41
N PHE A 48 15.24 2.06 37.24
CA PHE A 48 16.15 3.01 36.61
C PHE A 48 17.57 2.90 37.22
N ALA A 49 18.50 2.13 36.65
CA ALA A 49 19.93 2.30 36.98
C ALA A 49 20.97 1.65 36.04
N GLU A 50 20.63 0.99 34.92
CA GLU A 50 21.66 0.42 34.02
C GLU A 50 21.40 0.77 32.55
N LYS A 51 21.65 2.03 32.19
CA LYS A 51 21.72 2.50 30.81
C LYS A 51 23.06 3.19 30.55
N ALA A 52 24.09 2.39 30.30
CA ALA A 52 25.25 2.80 29.50
C ALA A 52 25.95 1.55 28.91
N GLU A 53 26.15 1.57 27.59
CA GLU A 53 27.03 0.70 26.80
C GLU A 53 26.70 -0.81 26.69
N LYS A 54 25.84 -1.12 25.72
CA LYS A 54 26.08 -2.18 24.72
C LYS A 54 25.17 -1.94 23.52
N THR A 55 25.75 -1.60 22.37
CA THR A 55 25.02 -1.61 21.10
C THR A 55 24.73 -3.07 20.78
N LEU A 56 23.55 -3.55 21.16
CA LEU A 56 23.07 -4.89 20.86
C LEU A 56 23.13 -5.12 19.34
N SER A 57 23.65 -6.28 18.96
CA SER A 57 23.60 -6.78 17.58
C SER A 57 22.15 -6.86 17.09
N PHE A 58 21.96 -6.91 15.77
CA PHE A 58 20.62 -6.97 15.19
C PHE A 58 19.86 -8.20 15.71
N GLU A 59 20.50 -9.36 15.79
CA GLU A 59 19.89 -10.58 16.35
C GLU A 59 19.46 -10.36 17.80
N GLU A 60 20.31 -9.78 18.66
CA GLU A 60 20.01 -9.54 20.07
C GLU A 60 18.86 -8.52 20.28
N ARG A 61 18.70 -7.54 19.36
CA ARG A 61 17.58 -6.58 19.40
C ARG A 61 16.26 -7.22 19.03
N VAL A 62 16.28 -8.17 18.10
CA VAL A 62 15.09 -8.92 17.67
C VAL A 62 14.70 -9.93 18.75
N GLU A 63 15.68 -10.65 19.32
CA GLU A 63 15.46 -11.62 20.41
C GLU A 63 14.85 -10.94 21.65
N ARG A 64 15.37 -9.77 22.06
CA ARG A 64 14.75 -9.00 23.16
C ARG A 64 13.34 -8.46 22.85
N SER A 65 13.05 -8.19 21.58
CA SER A 65 11.71 -7.78 21.17
C SER A 65 10.74 -8.96 21.23
N ALA A 66 11.19 -10.15 20.83
CA ALA A 66 10.44 -11.40 20.90
C ALA A 66 10.23 -11.86 22.37
N GLU A 67 11.22 -11.70 23.25
CA GLU A 67 11.10 -12.02 24.69
C GLU A 67 10.05 -11.17 25.41
N LYS A 68 9.87 -9.90 25.00
CA LYS A 68 8.88 -8.99 25.60
C LYS A 68 7.47 -9.16 25.06
N SER A 69 7.29 -9.98 24.03
CA SER A 69 6.02 -10.20 23.35
C SER A 69 5.64 -11.67 23.40
N GLN A 70 5.21 -12.12 24.57
CA GLN A 70 4.64 -13.45 24.74
C GLN A 70 3.25 -13.47 24.09
N PRO A 71 3.10 -14.27 23.02
CA PRO A 71 2.29 -15.47 23.18
C PRO A 71 2.87 -16.75 22.54
N PHE A 72 4.06 -16.71 21.93
CA PHE A 72 4.67 -17.90 21.33
C PHE A 72 6.07 -18.23 21.88
N GLY A 73 6.35 -19.53 22.00
CA GLY A 73 7.65 -20.04 22.42
C GLY A 73 8.79 -19.60 21.49
N PRO A 74 9.99 -19.35 22.04
CA PRO A 74 11.09 -18.66 21.34
C PRO A 74 11.62 -19.39 20.10
N GLU A 75 11.33 -20.68 19.93
CA GLU A 75 11.85 -21.50 18.82
C GLU A 75 11.07 -21.29 17.50
N ILE A 76 9.73 -21.23 17.55
CA ILE A 76 8.88 -21.00 16.36
C ILE A 76 9.08 -19.59 15.80
N ALA A 77 9.23 -18.59 16.68
CA ALA A 77 9.54 -17.21 16.29
C ALA A 77 10.91 -17.12 15.60
N LYS A 78 11.88 -17.95 16.00
CA LYS A 78 13.23 -17.96 15.46
C LYS A 78 13.32 -18.61 14.07
N GLU A 79 12.60 -19.70 13.85
CA GLU A 79 12.55 -20.37 12.53
C GLU A 79 11.90 -19.47 11.47
N ASN A 80 10.78 -18.82 11.82
CA ASN A 80 10.13 -17.85 10.95
C ASN A 80 11.06 -16.66 10.65
N LEU A 81 11.76 -16.13 11.66
CA LEU A 81 12.73 -15.05 11.47
C LEU A 81 13.86 -15.44 10.51
N GLN A 82 14.40 -16.65 10.61
CA GLN A 82 15.43 -17.13 9.68
C GLN A 82 14.92 -17.23 8.25
N LEU A 83 13.68 -17.70 8.07
CA LEU A 83 13.02 -17.72 6.76
C LEU A 83 12.88 -16.30 6.19
N TYR A 84 12.45 -15.32 6.98
CA TYR A 84 12.34 -13.93 6.56
C TYR A 84 13.69 -13.32 6.17
N ILE A 85 14.75 -13.59 6.94
CA ILE A 85 16.10 -13.09 6.64
C ILE A 85 16.63 -13.70 5.34
N ALA A 86 16.40 -14.99 5.13
CA ALA A 86 16.78 -15.66 3.88
C ALA A 86 16.03 -15.03 2.68
N LYS A 87 14.73 -14.80 2.81
CA LYS A 87 13.91 -14.14 1.78
C LYS A 87 14.33 -12.72 1.49
N LEU A 88 14.64 -11.93 2.51
CA LEU A 88 15.18 -10.57 2.33
C LEU A 88 16.47 -10.57 1.51
N THR A 89 17.35 -11.54 1.77
CA THR A 89 18.61 -11.67 1.03
C THR A 89 18.38 -12.04 -0.44
N GLU A 90 17.39 -12.90 -0.69
CA GLU A 90 16.94 -13.26 -2.04
C GLU A 90 16.36 -12.03 -2.77
N TRP A 91 15.41 -11.32 -2.15
CA TRP A 91 14.77 -10.13 -2.74
C TRP A 91 15.77 -9.02 -3.08
N GLN A 92 16.74 -8.76 -2.19
CA GLN A 92 17.80 -7.77 -2.40
C GLN A 92 18.72 -8.12 -3.58
N LYS A 93 18.75 -9.38 -4.00
CA LYS A 93 19.53 -9.84 -5.15
C LYS A 93 18.68 -9.88 -6.42
N ASP A 94 17.50 -10.48 -6.34
CA ASP A 94 16.69 -10.84 -7.49
C ASP A 94 15.94 -9.64 -8.09
N TYR A 95 15.28 -8.84 -7.27
CA TYR A 95 14.43 -7.75 -7.78
C TYR A 95 15.21 -6.65 -8.51
N PRO A 96 16.38 -6.18 -8.03
CA PRO A 96 17.20 -5.25 -8.80
C PRO A 96 17.62 -5.80 -10.16
N LEU A 97 17.93 -7.10 -10.24
CA LEU A 97 18.31 -7.76 -11.49
C LEU A 97 17.13 -7.83 -12.47
N MET A 98 15.94 -8.20 -12.00
CA MET A 98 14.72 -8.22 -12.82
C MET A 98 14.43 -6.84 -13.41
N LEU A 99 14.49 -5.79 -12.58
CA LEU A 99 14.19 -4.43 -13.01
C LEU A 99 15.25 -3.88 -13.97
N LYS A 100 16.53 -4.16 -13.69
CA LYS A 100 17.65 -3.81 -14.59
C LYS A 100 17.50 -4.46 -15.96
N GLU A 101 17.15 -5.73 -16.00
CA GLU A 101 16.95 -6.48 -17.23
C GLU A 101 15.78 -5.93 -18.04
N LEU A 102 14.62 -5.70 -17.41
CA LEU A 102 13.47 -5.07 -18.06
C LEU A 102 13.84 -3.71 -18.67
N ARG A 103 14.52 -2.86 -17.90
CA ARG A 103 14.97 -1.55 -18.38
C ARG A 103 15.97 -1.65 -19.52
N HIS A 104 16.86 -2.64 -19.50
CA HIS A 104 17.79 -2.90 -20.59
C HIS A 104 17.04 -3.33 -21.86
N GLN A 105 16.02 -4.17 -21.73
CA GLN A 105 15.20 -4.64 -22.85
C GLN A 105 14.41 -3.54 -23.54
N VAL A 106 13.99 -2.50 -22.82
CA VAL A 106 13.24 -1.38 -23.43
C VAL A 106 14.13 -0.35 -24.11
N LYS A 107 15.43 -0.28 -23.78
CA LYS A 107 16.41 0.64 -24.41
C LYS A 107 16.59 0.43 -25.91
N ARG A 108 16.20 -0.72 -26.45
CA ARG A 108 16.28 -1.02 -27.89
C ARG A 108 15.18 -0.35 -28.72
N TYR A 109 14.18 0.25 -28.07
CA TYR A 109 13.09 0.94 -28.73
C TYR A 109 13.31 2.45 -28.66
N ASN A 110 12.96 3.15 -29.72
CA ASN A 110 12.99 4.62 -29.79
C ASN A 110 11.60 5.25 -29.72
N ASP A 111 10.56 4.42 -29.76
CA ASP A 111 9.16 4.81 -29.71
C ASP A 111 8.65 4.78 -28.27
N ILE A 112 8.11 5.91 -27.80
CA ILE A 112 7.72 6.09 -26.39
C ILE A 112 6.53 5.20 -26.01
N GLU A 113 5.56 5.04 -26.91
CA GLU A 113 4.38 4.21 -26.68
C GLU A 113 4.78 2.74 -26.49
N THR A 114 5.66 2.23 -27.36
CA THR A 114 6.22 0.88 -27.24
C THR A 114 7.02 0.69 -25.95
N ILE A 115 7.80 1.70 -25.53
CA ILE A 115 8.56 1.65 -24.28
C ILE A 115 7.61 1.56 -23.08
N GLN A 116 6.60 2.43 -23.03
CA GLN A 116 5.62 2.49 -21.95
C GLN A 116 4.78 1.21 -21.86
N GLU A 117 4.33 0.66 -22.99
CA GLU A 117 3.59 -0.61 -23.05
C GLU A 117 4.43 -1.77 -22.47
N LYS A 118 5.70 -1.86 -22.87
CA LYS A 118 6.60 -2.92 -22.41
C LYS A 118 6.98 -2.77 -20.94
N LEU A 119 7.22 -1.55 -20.49
CA LEU A 119 7.46 -1.27 -19.07
C LEU A 119 6.24 -1.63 -18.23
N THR A 120 5.03 -1.27 -18.67
CA THR A 120 3.77 -1.62 -17.99
C THR A 120 3.64 -3.14 -17.82
N ARG A 121 3.78 -3.91 -18.91
CA ARG A 121 3.68 -5.38 -18.86
C ARG A 121 4.79 -6.01 -18.00
N GLY A 122 6.01 -5.48 -18.08
CA GLY A 122 7.13 -5.95 -17.29
C GLY A 122 6.94 -5.67 -15.80
N TYR A 123 6.46 -4.48 -15.44
CA TYR A 123 6.14 -4.10 -14.07
C TYR A 123 5.02 -4.98 -13.52
N GLN A 124 3.97 -5.23 -14.30
CA GLN A 124 2.90 -6.16 -13.93
C GLN A 124 3.46 -7.52 -13.53
N SER A 125 4.36 -8.07 -14.34
CA SER A 125 4.96 -9.39 -14.08
C SER A 125 5.82 -9.41 -12.81
N ILE A 126 6.57 -8.33 -12.55
CA ILE A 126 7.38 -8.18 -11.33
C ILE A 126 6.46 -8.06 -10.11
N LEU A 127 5.41 -7.24 -10.20
CA LEU A 127 4.46 -7.02 -9.11
C LEU A 127 3.69 -8.31 -8.78
N GLN A 128 3.23 -9.05 -9.78
CA GLN A 128 2.58 -10.35 -9.59
C GLN A 128 3.51 -11.35 -8.87
N ARG A 129 4.81 -11.37 -9.21
CA ARG A 129 5.79 -12.18 -8.48
C ARG A 129 5.93 -11.73 -7.02
N ILE A 130 6.05 -10.42 -6.78
CA ILE A 130 6.12 -9.83 -5.43
C ILE A 130 4.91 -10.26 -4.59
N LEU A 131 3.71 -10.11 -5.14
CA LEU A 131 2.46 -10.50 -4.48
C LEU A 131 2.42 -12.00 -4.18
N GLN A 132 2.74 -12.85 -5.16
CA GLN A 132 2.71 -14.31 -4.96
C GLN A 132 3.70 -14.73 -3.86
N GLU A 133 4.90 -14.16 -3.84
CA GLU A 133 5.89 -14.44 -2.80
C GLU A 133 5.44 -13.94 -1.42
N ALA A 134 4.72 -12.82 -1.36
CA ALA A 134 4.14 -12.32 -0.11
C ALA A 134 3.02 -13.23 0.41
N ILE A 135 2.09 -13.64 -0.46
CA ILE A 135 0.99 -14.58 -0.11
C ILE A 135 1.58 -15.91 0.35
N ASN A 136 2.56 -16.47 -0.37
CA ASN A 136 3.23 -17.72 0.03
C ASN A 136 3.87 -17.63 1.43
N LEU A 137 4.18 -16.43 1.89
CA LEU A 137 4.86 -16.18 3.16
C LEU A 137 3.89 -15.99 4.34
N ILE A 138 2.70 -15.43 4.10
CA ILE A 138 1.72 -15.14 5.17
C ILE A 138 0.45 -15.99 5.11
N GLY A 139 0.29 -16.81 4.07
CA GLY A 139 -0.89 -17.64 3.83
C GLY A 139 -1.84 -17.03 2.80
N GLU A 140 -2.85 -17.82 2.42
CA GLU A 140 -3.88 -17.40 1.47
C GLU A 140 -4.76 -16.27 2.03
N PRO A 141 -5.26 -15.36 1.18
CA PRO A 141 -6.14 -14.28 1.61
C PRO A 141 -7.47 -14.83 2.14
N PRO A 142 -8.06 -14.17 3.16
CA PRO A 142 -9.30 -14.63 3.80
C PRO A 142 -10.55 -14.38 2.94
N CYS A 143 -10.45 -13.60 1.86
CA CYS A 143 -11.56 -13.24 0.98
C CYS A 143 -11.06 -12.91 -0.44
N SER A 144 -12.01 -12.74 -1.38
CA SER A 144 -11.70 -12.25 -2.72
C SER A 144 -11.10 -10.84 -2.66
N TYR A 145 -10.08 -10.59 -3.47
CA TYR A 145 -9.39 -9.31 -3.55
C TYR A 145 -9.00 -8.99 -4.97
N GLY A 146 -8.94 -7.71 -5.30
CA GLY A 146 -8.40 -7.19 -6.55
C GLY A 146 -7.28 -6.22 -6.24
N TRP A 147 -6.16 -6.38 -6.95
CA TRP A 147 -4.99 -5.52 -6.82
C TRP A 147 -4.80 -4.74 -8.12
N PHE A 148 -4.87 -3.42 -8.02
CA PHE A 148 -4.91 -2.51 -9.16
C PHE A 148 -3.78 -1.50 -9.05
N GLY A 149 -3.04 -1.28 -10.14
CA GLY A 149 -2.07 -0.21 -10.22
C GLY A 149 -2.77 1.12 -10.52
N VAL A 150 -2.36 2.18 -9.85
CA VAL A 150 -2.88 3.53 -10.02
C VAL A 150 -1.76 4.46 -10.52
N GLY A 151 -2.04 5.75 -10.69
CA GLY A 151 -1.01 6.72 -11.06
C GLY A 151 -0.49 6.56 -12.49
N SER A 152 0.82 6.68 -12.68
CA SER A 152 1.41 6.49 -14.02
C SER A 152 1.17 5.08 -14.58
N TYR A 153 0.99 4.09 -13.70
CA TYR A 153 0.72 2.71 -14.08
C TYR A 153 -0.65 2.56 -14.75
N SER A 154 -1.70 3.14 -14.14
CA SER A 154 -3.06 3.07 -14.69
C SER A 154 -3.17 3.72 -16.06
N ARG A 155 -2.52 4.87 -16.24
CA ARG A 155 -2.56 5.63 -17.50
C ARG A 155 -1.69 5.01 -18.60
N GLY A 156 -0.88 4.00 -18.29
CA GLY A 156 0.07 3.42 -19.23
C GLY A 156 1.19 4.38 -19.60
N GLU A 157 1.57 5.25 -18.67
CA GLU A 157 2.59 6.28 -18.86
C GLU A 157 3.90 5.92 -18.15
N ILE A 158 4.09 4.65 -17.78
CA ILE A 158 5.25 4.20 -17.01
C ILE A 158 6.56 4.52 -17.73
N LEU A 159 7.46 5.18 -17.01
CA LEU A 159 8.84 5.39 -17.39
C LEU A 159 9.77 4.53 -16.53
N PRO A 160 11.05 4.33 -16.93
CA PRO A 160 11.96 3.44 -16.22
C PRO A 160 12.08 3.72 -14.72
N TYR A 161 11.88 4.96 -14.27
CA TYR A 161 11.96 5.35 -12.86
C TYR A 161 10.61 5.83 -12.31
N SER A 162 9.49 5.39 -12.89
CA SER A 162 8.17 5.61 -12.30
C SER A 162 8.03 4.89 -10.97
N ASP A 163 7.21 5.46 -10.11
CA ASP A 163 6.85 4.90 -8.82
C ASP A 163 5.87 3.74 -8.96
N VAL A 164 5.74 2.97 -7.89
CA VAL A 164 4.78 1.88 -7.78
C VAL A 164 3.64 2.35 -6.89
N GLU A 165 2.52 2.69 -7.51
CA GLU A 165 1.29 3.10 -6.84
C GLU A 165 0.23 2.01 -7.07
N TYR A 166 -0.41 1.53 -6.01
CA TYR A 166 -1.42 0.48 -6.13
C TYR A 166 -2.53 0.60 -5.09
N LEU A 167 -3.65 -0.06 -5.38
CA LEU A 167 -4.84 -0.14 -4.56
C LEU A 167 -5.23 -1.61 -4.38
N PHE A 168 -5.53 -1.99 -3.13
CA PHE A 168 -6.23 -3.23 -2.83
C PHE A 168 -7.72 -2.94 -2.66
N LEU A 169 -8.55 -3.69 -3.37
CA LEU A 169 -9.98 -3.83 -3.12
C LEU A 169 -10.20 -5.24 -2.58
N PHE A 170 -11.04 -5.40 -1.57
CA PHE A 170 -11.32 -6.71 -0.99
C PHE A 170 -12.80 -6.80 -0.58
N GLN A 171 -13.36 -8.01 -0.68
CA GLN A 171 -14.79 -8.23 -0.50
C GLN A 171 -15.23 -8.21 0.97
N ASP A 172 -14.41 -8.77 1.86
CA ASP A 172 -14.68 -8.77 3.30
C ASP A 172 -13.97 -7.62 3.98
N GLU A 173 -14.75 -6.72 4.57
CA GLU A 173 -14.27 -5.52 5.25
C GLU A 173 -14.14 -5.69 6.77
N SER A 174 -14.25 -6.93 7.25
CA SER A 174 -14.00 -7.28 8.65
C SER A 174 -12.62 -6.82 9.11
N ILE A 175 -12.48 -6.56 10.41
CA ILE A 175 -11.20 -6.18 11.03
C ILE A 175 -10.13 -7.23 10.70
N THR A 176 -10.48 -8.52 10.75
CA THR A 176 -9.56 -9.63 10.44
C THR A 176 -9.08 -9.62 9.00
N ALA A 177 -9.98 -9.40 8.02
CA ALA A 177 -9.58 -9.30 6.62
C ALA A 177 -8.68 -8.08 6.37
N ARG A 178 -9.05 -6.92 6.92
CA ARG A 178 -8.26 -5.69 6.81
C ARG A 178 -6.87 -5.82 7.45
N GLN A 179 -6.76 -6.55 8.55
CA GLN A 179 -5.48 -6.87 9.20
C GLN A 179 -4.58 -7.72 8.29
N TYR A 180 -5.14 -8.75 7.63
CA TYR A 180 -4.40 -9.53 6.64
C TYR A 180 -3.87 -8.64 5.51
N PHE A 181 -4.72 -7.81 4.89
CA PHE A 181 -4.27 -6.92 3.81
C PHE A 181 -3.29 -5.85 4.29
N ASN A 182 -3.34 -5.44 5.56
CA ASN A 182 -2.35 -4.57 6.16
C ASN A 182 -0.96 -5.25 6.18
N VAL A 183 -0.89 -6.49 6.68
CA VAL A 183 0.37 -7.25 6.72
C VAL A 183 0.88 -7.55 5.31
N LEU A 184 0.00 -7.97 4.40
CA LEU A 184 0.34 -8.20 3.00
C LEU A 184 0.97 -6.95 2.38
N ASN A 185 0.35 -5.79 2.59
CA ASN A 185 0.86 -4.52 2.10
C ASN A 185 2.23 -4.16 2.70
N GLN A 186 2.44 -4.43 3.99
CA GLN A 186 3.72 -4.17 4.65
C GLN A 186 4.85 -5.03 4.04
N ILE A 187 4.57 -6.30 3.75
CA ILE A 187 5.53 -7.21 3.11
C ILE A 187 5.81 -6.78 1.67
N ILE A 188 4.79 -6.42 0.89
CA ILE A 188 4.95 -5.90 -0.47
C ILE A 188 5.80 -4.62 -0.46
N SER A 189 5.51 -3.69 0.47
CA SER A 189 6.28 -2.45 0.63
C SER A 189 7.75 -2.75 0.95
N LEU A 190 8.00 -3.73 1.82
CA LEU A 190 9.34 -4.20 2.17
C LEU A 190 10.07 -4.83 0.97
N GLN A 191 9.38 -5.68 0.21
CA GLN A 191 9.87 -6.30 -1.02
C GLN A 191 10.26 -5.26 -2.07
N ILE A 192 9.40 -4.27 -2.34
CA ILE A 192 9.70 -3.18 -3.27
C ILE A 192 10.92 -2.39 -2.79
N ARG A 193 11.00 -2.07 -1.48
CA ARG A 193 12.18 -1.40 -0.91
C ARG A 193 13.47 -2.22 -1.00
N CYS A 194 13.41 -3.55 -1.13
CA CYS A 194 14.59 -4.38 -1.37
C CYS A 194 15.23 -4.16 -2.75
N VAL A 195 14.52 -3.52 -3.70
CA VAL A 195 15.12 -3.05 -4.96
C VAL A 195 16.26 -2.06 -4.70
N ASN A 196 16.23 -1.36 -3.55
CA ASN A 196 17.28 -0.44 -3.09
C ASN A 196 17.63 0.65 -4.12
N GLU A 197 16.63 1.13 -4.85
CA GLU A 197 16.73 2.31 -5.69
C GLU A 197 16.21 3.53 -4.92
N TYR A 198 16.96 4.63 -5.00
CA TYR A 198 16.62 5.88 -4.31
C TYR A 198 15.54 6.67 -5.06
N SER A 199 15.45 6.47 -6.39
CA SER A 199 14.54 7.19 -7.27
C SER A 199 13.88 6.20 -8.23
N GLY A 200 12.55 6.15 -8.20
CA GLY A 200 11.75 5.22 -8.98
C GLY A 200 11.65 3.82 -8.37
N PHE A 201 10.59 3.11 -8.75
CA PHE A 201 10.20 1.81 -8.22
C PHE A 201 10.16 1.75 -6.68
N HIS A 202 9.65 2.81 -6.05
CA HIS A 202 9.30 2.79 -4.63
C HIS A 202 7.78 2.75 -4.46
N PRO A 203 7.28 2.22 -3.33
CA PRO A 203 5.87 2.36 -3.02
C PRO A 203 5.61 3.84 -2.77
N ASP A 204 4.90 4.50 -3.68
CA ASP A 204 4.31 5.82 -3.42
C ASP A 204 2.84 5.62 -3.05
N GLN A 205 2.40 6.39 -2.07
CA GLN A 205 1.20 6.23 -1.23
C GLN A 205 0.12 5.26 -1.74
N TYR A 206 -0.15 4.20 -0.97
CA TYR A 206 -1.45 3.62 -0.60
C TYR A 206 -1.16 2.32 0.21
N PRO A 207 -2.05 1.86 1.11
CA PRO A 207 -3.39 2.37 1.33
C PRO A 207 -3.43 3.57 2.27
N GLU A 208 -4.33 4.50 1.98
CA GLU A 208 -4.90 5.33 3.03
C GLU A 208 -5.47 4.42 4.14
N VAL A 209 -5.28 4.83 5.39
CA VAL A 209 -5.64 4.02 6.55
C VAL A 209 -6.77 4.69 7.32
N THR A 210 -7.55 3.86 7.99
CA THR A 210 -8.57 4.27 8.96
C THR A 210 -8.10 3.90 10.35
N GLU A 211 -8.20 4.86 11.27
CA GLU A 211 -8.01 4.62 12.69
C GLU A 211 -9.32 4.07 13.28
N ILE A 212 -9.25 2.89 13.89
CA ILE A 212 -10.37 2.24 14.58
C ILE A 212 -10.02 2.17 16.06
N ASP A 213 -10.86 2.78 16.89
CA ASP A 213 -10.77 2.66 18.34
C ASP A 213 -11.58 1.45 18.80
N THR A 214 -10.89 0.43 19.32
CA THR A 214 -11.52 -0.79 19.83
C THR A 214 -11.85 -0.70 21.32
N GLY A 215 -11.51 0.42 21.99
CA GLY A 215 -11.60 0.59 23.43
C GLY A 215 -10.38 0.05 24.21
N GLU A 216 -9.70 -0.97 23.67
CA GLU A 216 -8.47 -1.53 24.24
C GLU A 216 -7.22 -1.01 23.51
N GLU A 217 -7.32 -0.84 22.19
CA GLU A 217 -6.25 -0.32 21.34
C GLU A 217 -6.78 0.49 20.14
N LYS A 218 -5.93 1.36 19.62
CA LYS A 218 -6.15 2.04 18.34
C LYS A 218 -5.49 1.24 17.22
N LEU A 219 -6.31 0.72 16.32
CA LEU A 219 -5.87 0.02 15.13
C LEU A 219 -5.79 0.97 13.94
N THR A 220 -4.77 0.79 13.11
CA THR A 220 -4.61 1.51 11.84
C THR A 220 -4.72 0.50 10.70
N LEU A 221 -5.85 0.49 10.00
CA LEU A 221 -6.19 -0.54 9.00
C LEU A 221 -6.42 0.07 7.61
N PRO A 222 -6.16 -0.67 6.53
CA PRO A 222 -6.48 -0.24 5.16
C PRO A 222 -7.94 0.18 5.04
N LYS A 223 -8.22 1.25 4.29
CA LYS A 223 -9.59 1.72 4.07
C LYS A 223 -10.50 0.65 3.43
N THR A 224 -11.77 0.70 3.79
CA THR A 224 -12.84 -0.04 3.11
C THR A 224 -13.17 0.54 1.75
N LEU A 225 -13.92 -0.20 0.93
CA LEU A 225 -14.35 0.25 -0.38
C LEU A 225 -15.25 1.51 -0.27
N GLU A 226 -16.11 1.55 0.74
CA GLU A 226 -16.95 2.71 1.09
C GLU A 226 -16.11 3.92 1.54
N GLU A 227 -15.09 3.71 2.36
CA GLU A 227 -14.19 4.77 2.86
C GLU A 227 -13.36 5.38 1.71
N ILE A 228 -12.89 4.55 0.77
CA ILE A 228 -12.21 5.02 -0.44
C ILE A 228 -13.17 5.85 -1.30
N ALA A 229 -14.37 5.33 -1.56
CA ALA A 229 -15.37 6.01 -2.36
C ALA A 229 -15.79 7.36 -1.74
N GLU A 230 -15.98 7.42 -0.42
CA GLU A 230 -16.28 8.69 0.29
C GLU A 230 -15.13 9.70 0.20
N GLY A 231 -13.89 9.21 0.24
CA GLY A 231 -12.71 10.02 -0.03
C GLY A 231 -12.79 10.70 -1.40
N ILE A 232 -13.19 9.97 -2.44
CA ILE A 232 -13.36 10.52 -3.79
C ILE A 232 -14.45 11.57 -3.84
N ILE A 233 -15.62 11.33 -3.25
CA ILE A 233 -16.71 12.33 -3.20
C ILE A 233 -16.24 13.61 -2.52
N THR A 234 -15.48 13.48 -1.44
CA THR A 234 -14.91 14.62 -0.71
C THR A 234 -13.93 15.41 -1.58
N HIS A 235 -13.08 14.74 -2.36
CA HIS A 235 -12.19 15.40 -3.31
C HIS A 235 -12.94 16.10 -4.46
N CYS A 236 -14.02 15.50 -4.95
CA CYS A 236 -14.90 16.14 -5.93
C CYS A 236 -15.57 17.42 -5.37
N ARG A 237 -15.83 17.47 -4.06
CA ARG A 237 -16.46 18.63 -3.38
C ARG A 237 -15.49 19.80 -3.13
N SER A 238 -14.27 19.53 -2.70
CA SER A 238 -13.35 20.56 -2.19
C SER A 238 -12.80 21.52 -3.25
N GLY A 239 -13.25 21.41 -4.50
CA GLY A 239 -12.73 22.21 -5.60
C GLY A 239 -11.27 21.88 -5.84
N LEU A 240 -10.97 20.59 -6.06
CA LEU A 240 -9.74 20.04 -6.64
C LEU A 240 -8.47 20.89 -6.41
N GLY A 241 -8.11 21.15 -5.16
CA GLY A 241 -6.93 21.94 -4.78
C GLY A 241 -5.59 21.21 -5.02
N GLY A 242 -5.38 20.63 -6.21
CA GLY A 242 -4.13 19.99 -6.61
C GLY A 242 -4.13 18.45 -6.65
N ASN A 243 -5.18 17.78 -6.17
CA ASN A 243 -5.24 16.30 -6.11
C ASN A 243 -5.92 15.64 -7.33
N TYR A 244 -6.03 16.34 -8.46
CA TYR A 244 -6.64 15.85 -9.70
C TYR A 244 -6.06 14.51 -10.17
N THR A 245 -4.74 14.40 -10.09
CA THR A 245 -3.98 13.20 -10.46
C THR A 245 -4.32 12.04 -9.56
N GLN A 246 -4.50 12.25 -8.25
CA GLN A 246 -4.89 11.21 -7.31
C GLN A 246 -6.33 10.73 -7.55
N VAL A 247 -7.27 11.66 -7.76
CA VAL A 247 -8.67 11.33 -8.08
C VAL A 247 -8.75 10.57 -9.40
N LEU A 248 -8.12 11.06 -10.47
CA LEU A 248 -8.11 10.38 -11.77
C LEU A 248 -7.47 8.99 -11.67
N SER A 249 -6.40 8.87 -10.88
CA SER A 249 -5.70 7.60 -10.65
C SER A 249 -6.57 6.58 -9.91
N ALA A 250 -7.31 7.03 -8.89
CA ALA A 250 -8.24 6.20 -8.15
C ALA A 250 -9.52 5.85 -8.95
N LEU A 251 -9.74 6.48 -10.11
CA LEU A 251 -10.87 6.24 -11.00
C LEU A 251 -10.51 5.46 -12.28
N GLN A 252 -9.23 5.14 -12.48
CA GLN A 252 -8.74 4.48 -13.69
C GLN A 252 -7.79 3.32 -13.38
N GLY A 253 -7.94 2.65 -12.24
CA GLY A 253 -7.07 1.56 -11.83
C GLY A 253 -6.91 0.50 -12.92
N ARG A 254 -5.66 0.09 -13.13
CA ARG A 254 -5.32 -0.97 -14.10
C ARG A 254 -5.05 -2.26 -13.35
N TYR A 255 -5.70 -3.33 -13.76
CA TYR A 255 -5.56 -4.65 -13.15
C TYR A 255 -4.09 -5.10 -13.05
N ILE A 256 -3.71 -5.59 -11.87
CA ILE A 256 -2.45 -6.31 -11.63
C ILE A 256 -2.75 -7.78 -11.36
N ALA A 257 -3.58 -8.09 -10.35
CA ALA A 257 -3.85 -9.47 -9.91
C ALA A 257 -5.16 -9.59 -9.12
N GLY A 258 -5.63 -10.83 -8.90
CA GLY A 258 -6.83 -11.15 -8.12
C GLY A 258 -8.11 -11.11 -8.95
N ASP A 259 -9.21 -10.72 -8.32
CA ASP A 259 -10.55 -10.58 -8.88
C ASP A 259 -10.73 -9.22 -9.55
N GLU A 260 -10.70 -9.21 -10.88
CA GLU A 260 -10.89 -8.02 -11.71
C GLU A 260 -12.30 -7.43 -11.56
N SER A 261 -13.31 -8.24 -11.18
CA SER A 261 -14.69 -7.78 -11.09
C SER A 261 -14.93 -6.78 -9.95
N LEU A 262 -14.07 -6.79 -8.92
CA LEU A 262 -14.13 -5.83 -7.82
C LEU A 262 -13.92 -4.38 -8.29
N TRP A 263 -13.25 -4.18 -9.42
CA TRP A 263 -13.15 -2.84 -10.02
C TRP A 263 -14.52 -2.30 -10.42
N ALA A 264 -15.35 -3.12 -11.09
CA ALA A 264 -16.68 -2.72 -11.50
C ALA A 264 -17.61 -2.47 -10.29
N VAL A 265 -17.45 -3.24 -9.20
CA VAL A 265 -18.17 -2.99 -7.94
C VAL A 265 -17.82 -1.62 -7.38
N TYR A 266 -16.53 -1.31 -7.33
CA TYR A 266 -16.02 -0.03 -6.86
C TYR A 266 -16.47 1.15 -7.73
N GLU A 267 -16.41 1.04 -9.06
CA GLU A 267 -16.89 2.06 -9.99
C GLU A 267 -18.40 2.33 -9.81
N ASN A 268 -19.20 1.27 -9.68
CA ASN A 268 -20.64 1.40 -9.46
C ASN A 268 -20.95 2.10 -8.13
N LEU A 269 -20.23 1.78 -7.05
CA LEU A 269 -20.43 2.46 -5.78
C LEU A 269 -20.14 3.96 -5.90
N ILE A 270 -19.06 4.34 -6.58
CA ILE A 270 -18.72 5.75 -6.80
C ILE A 270 -19.83 6.44 -7.61
N HIS A 271 -20.31 5.81 -8.69
CA HIS A 271 -21.42 6.33 -9.49
C HIS A 271 -22.66 6.59 -8.62
N GLU A 272 -23.05 5.61 -7.81
CA GLU A 272 -24.21 5.73 -6.91
C GLU A 272 -24.03 6.83 -5.87
N LYS A 273 -22.83 6.95 -5.28
CA LYS A 273 -22.50 8.01 -4.32
C LYS A 273 -22.50 9.40 -4.94
N ILE A 274 -21.96 9.57 -6.15
CA ILE A 274 -22.01 10.85 -6.90
C ILE A 274 -23.47 11.24 -7.13
N HIS A 275 -24.26 10.32 -7.67
CA HIS A 275 -25.65 10.58 -8.02
C HIS A 275 -26.52 10.87 -6.79
N SER A 276 -26.39 10.08 -5.72
CA SER A 276 -27.13 10.31 -4.47
C SER A 276 -26.74 11.63 -3.81
N THR A 277 -25.44 11.98 -3.80
CA THR A 277 -24.96 13.27 -3.28
C THR A 277 -25.56 14.44 -4.07
N PHE A 278 -25.61 14.33 -5.41
CA PHE A 278 -26.22 15.34 -6.26
C PHE A 278 -27.72 15.54 -5.94
N ILE A 279 -28.49 14.45 -5.83
CA ILE A 279 -29.93 14.52 -5.53
C ILE A 279 -30.20 15.15 -4.15
N GLN A 280 -29.43 14.75 -3.14
CA GLN A 280 -29.57 15.28 -1.78
C GLN A 280 -29.37 16.80 -1.74
N GLU A 281 -28.33 17.31 -2.41
CA GLU A 281 -28.01 18.74 -2.40
C GLU A 281 -28.95 19.59 -3.26
N GLN A 282 -29.58 19.02 -4.31
CA GLN A 282 -30.68 19.69 -5.03
C GLN A 282 -31.93 19.86 -4.16
N SER A 283 -32.12 18.97 -3.18
CA SER A 283 -33.32 18.93 -2.33
C SER A 283 -33.18 19.77 -1.05
N ASP A 284 -31.96 20.08 -0.62
CA ASP A 284 -31.66 20.89 0.57
C ASP A 284 -30.54 21.91 0.28
N PRO A 285 -30.86 23.03 -0.40
CA PRO A 285 -29.88 24.07 -0.72
C PRO A 285 -29.51 24.86 0.54
N LEU A 286 -28.46 24.44 1.24
CA LEU A 286 -27.77 25.27 2.22
C LEU A 286 -27.15 26.48 1.50
N GLU A 287 -27.65 27.69 1.78
CA GLU A 287 -27.25 28.97 1.14
C GLU A 287 -25.74 29.28 1.19
N THR A 288 -24.97 28.58 2.03
CA THR A 288 -23.54 28.85 2.26
C THR A 288 -22.59 27.83 1.62
N ARG A 289 -23.09 26.77 0.95
CA ARG A 289 -22.24 25.73 0.36
C ARG A 289 -22.18 25.85 -1.17
N THR A 290 -20.99 25.69 -1.74
CA THR A 290 -20.84 25.48 -3.18
C THR A 290 -21.56 24.18 -3.57
N PRO A 291 -22.54 24.21 -4.48
CA PRO A 291 -23.33 23.03 -4.83
C PRO A 291 -22.45 21.98 -5.52
N PHE A 292 -22.66 20.70 -5.20
CA PHE A 292 -22.05 19.59 -5.91
C PHE A 292 -22.47 19.63 -7.39
N LYS A 293 -21.48 19.67 -8.29
CA LYS A 293 -21.70 19.98 -9.71
C LYS A 293 -21.87 18.76 -10.61
N TYR A 294 -21.57 17.57 -10.10
CA TYR A 294 -21.45 16.36 -10.92
C TYR A 294 -22.68 15.48 -10.75
N THR A 295 -23.30 15.07 -11.86
CA THR A 295 -24.39 14.08 -11.87
C THR A 295 -23.88 12.68 -12.16
N THR A 296 -22.73 12.59 -12.86
CA THR A 296 -22.07 11.33 -13.21
C THR A 296 -20.57 11.40 -12.96
N LEU A 297 -19.93 10.24 -12.81
CA LEU A 297 -18.48 10.16 -12.73
C LEU A 297 -17.79 10.65 -14.00
N SER A 298 -18.41 10.44 -15.16
CA SER A 298 -17.85 10.89 -16.44
C SER A 298 -17.75 12.41 -16.51
N GLU A 299 -18.71 13.14 -15.95
CA GLU A 299 -18.64 14.61 -15.85
C GLU A 299 -17.51 15.04 -14.92
N ALA A 300 -17.39 14.41 -13.75
CA ALA A 300 -16.29 14.68 -12.83
C ALA A 300 -14.92 14.44 -13.49
N CYS A 301 -14.76 13.31 -14.18
CA CYS A 301 -13.53 12.98 -14.89
C CYS A 301 -13.22 13.97 -16.02
N ARG A 302 -14.23 14.40 -16.79
CA ARG A 302 -14.05 15.35 -17.89
C ARG A 302 -13.55 16.69 -17.39
N ASP A 303 -14.14 17.22 -16.32
CA ASP A 303 -13.74 18.49 -15.73
C ASP A 303 -12.33 18.40 -15.13
N ILE A 304 -12.02 17.28 -14.46
CA ILE A 304 -10.66 16.99 -13.96
C ILE A 304 -9.64 17.00 -15.10
N LEU A 305 -9.92 16.29 -16.20
CA LEU A 305 -9.04 16.24 -17.37
C LEU A 305 -8.86 17.61 -18.01
N PHE A 306 -9.93 18.38 -18.16
CA PHE A 306 -9.87 19.74 -18.69
C PHE A 306 -8.96 20.63 -17.84
N ILE A 307 -9.09 20.57 -16.51
CA ILE A 307 -8.25 21.37 -15.61
C ILE A 307 -6.79 20.93 -15.66
N ILE A 308 -6.51 19.63 -15.75
CA ILE A 308 -5.14 19.13 -15.94
C ILE A 308 -4.56 19.71 -17.23
N VAL A 309 -5.25 19.54 -18.37
CA VAL A 309 -4.75 19.98 -19.68
C VAL A 309 -4.51 21.50 -19.70
N GLU A 310 -5.51 22.29 -19.31
CA GLU A 310 -5.42 23.75 -19.28
C GLU A 310 -4.40 24.27 -18.26
N GLY A 311 -4.32 23.61 -17.10
CA GLY A 311 -3.37 23.97 -16.04
C GLY A 311 -1.92 23.69 -16.47
N PHE A 312 -1.68 22.57 -17.16
CA PHE A 312 -0.37 22.25 -17.72
C PHE A 312 0.03 23.24 -18.81
N GLU A 313 -0.87 23.57 -19.74
CA GLU A 313 -0.58 24.53 -20.81
C GLU A 313 -0.25 25.93 -20.28
N LYS A 314 -0.95 26.41 -19.25
CA LYS A 314 -0.69 27.73 -18.64
C LYS A 314 0.60 27.79 -17.83
N THR A 315 1.08 26.66 -17.30
CA THR A 315 2.30 26.60 -16.48
C THR A 315 3.57 26.52 -17.35
N TRP A 316 3.44 26.05 -18.59
CA TRP A 316 4.56 25.82 -19.51
C TRP A 316 4.66 26.84 -20.67
N GLN A 317 3.79 27.85 -20.71
CA GLN A 317 3.92 29.05 -21.55
C GLN A 317 4.64 30.17 -20.81
#